data_AF-A0A7T0H0C0-F1
#
_entry.id   AF-A0A7T0H0C0-F1
#
_cell.length_a   1.000
_cell.length_b   1.000
_cell.length_c   1.000
_cell.angle_alpha   90.00
_cell.angle_beta   90.00
_cell.angle_gamma   90.00
#
_symmetry.space_group_name_H-M   'P 1'
#
loop_
_entity.id
_entity.type
_entity.pdbx_description
1 polymer ?
#
loop_
_entity_poly.entity_id
_entity_poly.type
_entity_poly.pdbx_seq_one_letter_code
_entity_poly.pdbx_strand_id
1 'polypeptide(L)'
;MNEGAAMQNISEETILRDEKKHLADERPEIPEELIFTAKQKITLNCGKSRITLYPNGKVVIKGEYILSDAEGVNRLSGGRIEVN
;
A
#
# COMPACT_ATOMS: atom_id res chain seq x y z
N MET A 1 28.74 15.78 30.41
CA MET A 1 28.62 14.54 29.63
C MET A 1 27.78 13.59 30.46
N ASN A 2 26.51 13.40 30.11
CA ASN A 2 25.76 12.25 30.60
C ASN A 2 24.83 11.81 29.48
N GLU A 3 25.01 10.56 29.09
CA GLU A 3 24.36 9.83 28.02
C GLU A 3 22.93 9.43 28.42
N GLY A 4 22.14 9.03 27.42
CA GLY A 4 20.94 8.21 27.64
C GLY A 4 19.64 8.88 27.25
N ALA A 5 19.47 9.13 25.94
CA ALA A 5 18.16 9.44 25.38
C ALA A 5 17.20 8.25 25.57
N ALA A 6 15.97 8.59 25.95
CA ALA A 6 14.87 7.71 26.21
C ALA A 6 14.59 6.73 25.04
N MET A 7 14.50 5.44 25.37
CA MET A 7 13.84 4.45 24.53
C MET A 7 12.66 3.89 25.34
N GLN A 8 11.51 4.56 25.25
CA GLN A 8 10.27 4.10 25.88
C GLN A 8 9.61 3.05 24.97
N ASN A 9 9.69 1.79 25.43
CA ASN A 9 8.61 0.80 25.47
C ASN A 9 7.72 0.69 24.23
N ILE A 10 8.01 -0.28 23.36
CA ILE A 10 7.02 -0.88 22.48
C ILE A 10 6.07 -1.66 23.40
N SER A 11 4.90 -1.11 23.72
CA SER A 11 3.94 -1.78 24.58
C SER A 11 3.35 -3.00 23.85
N GLU A 12 3.44 -4.15 24.50
CA GLU A 12 2.76 -5.41 24.13
C GLU A 12 1.22 -5.28 24.09
N GLU A 13 0.68 -4.09 24.42
CA GLU A 13 -0.75 -3.77 24.43
C GLU A 13 -1.41 -3.73 23.05
N THR A 14 -0.65 -3.54 21.96
CA THR A 14 -1.25 -3.49 20.61
C THR A 14 -1.63 -4.87 20.09
N ILE A 15 -0.98 -5.94 20.55
CA ILE A 15 -1.17 -7.29 20.00
C ILE A 15 -2.31 -8.06 20.72
N LEU A 16 -2.60 -7.72 21.98
CA LEU A 16 -3.55 -8.47 22.83
C LEU A 16 -5.01 -7.97 22.80
N ARG A 17 -5.35 -6.92 22.03
CA ARG A 17 -6.73 -6.39 21.98
C ARG A 17 -7.65 -7.13 21.00
N ASP A 18 -7.10 -7.91 20.06
CA ASP A 18 -7.89 -8.53 18.99
C ASP A 18 -8.64 -9.82 19.40
N GLU A 19 -8.23 -10.53 20.45
CA GLU A 19 -8.79 -11.88 20.71
C GLU A 19 -10.20 -11.91 21.33
N LYS A 20 -10.77 -10.78 21.78
CA LYS A 20 -11.97 -10.81 22.64
C LYS A 20 -13.30 -10.38 22.01
N LYS A 21 -13.40 -10.26 20.68
CA LYS A 21 -14.61 -9.74 20.01
C LYS A 21 -15.23 -10.64 18.93
N HIS A 22 -14.89 -11.92 18.90
CA HIS A 22 -15.40 -12.87 17.89
C HIS A 22 -16.68 -13.60 18.29
N LEU A 23 -17.80 -12.92 18.58
CA LEU A 23 -19.09 -13.60 18.82
C LEU A 23 -20.36 -12.86 18.37
N ALA A 24 -20.25 -11.85 17.51
CA ALA A 24 -21.41 -11.31 16.81
C ALA A 24 -21.10 -11.13 15.33
N ASP A 25 -22.12 -11.31 14.51
CA ASP A 25 -22.20 -11.10 13.05
C ASP A 25 -21.86 -9.64 12.68
N GLU A 26 -20.64 -9.20 12.97
CA GLU A 26 -20.11 -7.91 12.54
C GLU A 26 -19.62 -8.09 11.10
N ARG A 27 -20.48 -7.76 10.12
CA ARG A 27 -20.02 -7.53 8.75
C ARG A 27 -18.86 -6.55 8.83
N PRO A 28 -17.68 -6.88 8.28
CA PRO A 28 -16.53 -5.99 8.39
C PRO A 28 -16.91 -4.63 7.83
N GLU A 29 -16.77 -3.58 8.64
CA GLU A 29 -16.90 -2.21 8.16
C GLU A 29 -15.82 -2.01 7.09
N ILE A 30 -16.27 -1.92 5.83
CA ILE A 30 -15.37 -1.63 4.71
C ILE A 30 -15.04 -0.15 4.79
N PRO A 31 -13.76 0.23 4.92
CA PRO A 31 -13.40 1.64 4.99
C PRO A 31 -13.75 2.34 3.68
N GLU A 32 -14.18 3.60 3.79
CA GLU A 32 -14.46 4.46 2.62
C GLU A 32 -13.18 4.75 1.81
N GLU A 33 -12.03 4.83 2.47
CA GLU A 33 -10.74 5.12 1.83
C GLU A 33 -9.56 4.39 2.50
N LEU A 34 -8.59 3.97 1.69
CA LEU A 34 -7.29 3.44 2.15
C LEU A 34 -6.15 4.34 1.65
N ILE A 35 -5.41 4.94 2.59
CA ILE A 35 -4.27 5.83 2.29
C ILE A 35 -2.95 5.16 2.70
N PHE A 36 -2.05 4.97 1.73
CA PHE A 36 -0.70 4.48 1.97
C PHE A 36 0.33 5.61 1.81
N THR A 37 1.12 5.89 2.85
CA THR A 37 2.20 6.90 2.82
C THR A 37 3.55 6.26 3.13
N ALA A 38 4.58 6.56 2.33
CA ALA A 38 5.95 6.11 2.60
C ALA A 38 6.98 7.12 2.11
N LYS A 39 8.10 7.23 2.84
CA LYS A 39 9.22 8.11 2.45
C LYS A 39 10.04 7.58 1.27
N GLN A 40 10.11 6.25 1.11
CA GLN A 40 11.03 5.62 0.16
C GLN A 40 10.34 4.86 -0.97
N LYS A 41 9.32 4.06 -0.68
CA LYS A 41 8.57 3.31 -1.71
C LYS A 41 7.31 2.70 -1.11
N ILE A 42 6.32 2.47 -1.96
CA ILE A 42 5.18 1.57 -1.69
C ILE A 42 5.25 0.45 -2.72
N THR A 43 5.10 -0.80 -2.28
CA THR A 43 5.14 -1.96 -3.18
C THR A 43 4.02 -2.93 -2.84
N LEU A 44 3.08 -3.12 -3.77
CA LEU A 44 2.07 -4.17 -3.71
C LEU A 44 2.58 -5.33 -4.57
N ASN A 45 2.77 -6.51 -3.98
CA ASN A 45 3.47 -7.64 -4.60
C ASN A 45 2.72 -8.95 -4.40
N CYS A 46 2.47 -9.68 -5.49
CA CYS A 46 1.90 -11.02 -5.48
C CYS A 46 2.51 -11.85 -6.61
N GLY A 47 3.34 -12.84 -6.27
CA GLY A 47 4.05 -13.66 -7.26
C GLY A 47 4.88 -12.82 -8.25
N LYS A 48 4.61 -12.97 -9.55
CA LYS A 48 5.26 -12.22 -10.63
C LYS A 48 4.71 -10.80 -10.82
N SER A 49 3.59 -10.48 -10.16
CA SER A 49 2.90 -9.19 -10.32
C SER A 49 3.32 -8.20 -9.23
N ARG A 50 3.56 -6.96 -9.64
CA ARG A 50 3.96 -5.89 -8.73
C ARG A 50 3.55 -4.51 -9.22
N ILE A 51 3.05 -3.68 -8.30
CA ILE A 51 2.88 -2.24 -8.47
C ILE A 51 3.83 -1.55 -7.48
N THR A 52 4.65 -0.61 -7.97
CA THR A 52 5.62 0.11 -7.13
C THR A 52 5.57 1.61 -7.38
N LEU A 53 5.44 2.38 -6.30
CA LEU A 53 5.49 3.84 -6.30
C LEU A 53 6.82 4.29 -5.69
N TYR A 54 7.50 5.22 -6.36
CA TYR A 54 8.77 5.81 -5.92
C TYR A 54 8.60 7.29 -5.52
N PRO A 55 9.52 7.87 -4.72
CA PRO A 55 9.37 9.23 -4.19
C PRO A 55 9.46 10.33 -5.27
N ASN A 56 10.05 10.01 -6.41
CA ASN A 56 10.17 10.92 -7.55
C ASN A 56 8.94 10.90 -8.49
N GLY A 57 7.84 10.28 -8.07
CA GLY A 57 6.61 10.15 -8.86
C GLY A 57 6.63 9.02 -9.89
N LYS A 58 7.73 8.26 -10.01
CA LYS A 58 7.77 7.08 -10.90
C LYS A 58 6.83 6.00 -10.37
N VAL A 59 5.99 5.47 -11.25
CA VAL A 59 5.14 4.30 -11.00
C VAL A 59 5.57 3.17 -11.93
N VAL A 60 5.69 1.95 -11.40
CA VAL A 60 6.05 0.76 -12.17
C VAL A 60 5.01 -0.31 -11.94
N ILE A 61 4.37 -0.75 -13.02
CA ILE A 61 3.45 -1.90 -13.05
C ILE A 61 4.17 -3.02 -13.81
N LYS A 62 4.30 -4.19 -13.17
CA LYS A 62 4.92 -5.38 -13.76
C LYS A 62 4.02 -6.59 -13.55
N GLY A 63 3.97 -7.45 -14.56
CA GLY A 63 3.26 -8.72 -14.54
C GLY A 63 3.53 -9.48 -15.83
N GLU A 64 3.10 -10.73 -15.89
CA GLU A 64 3.16 -11.56 -17.10
C GLU A 64 2.13 -11.10 -18.15
N TYR A 65 1.00 -10.58 -17.68
CA TYR A 65 -0.06 -9.99 -18.49
C TYR A 65 -0.67 -8.81 -17.74
N ILE A 66 -0.85 -7.68 -18.44
CA ILE A 66 -1.51 -6.49 -17.91
C ILE A 66 -2.73 -6.22 -18.78
N LEU A 67 -3.93 -6.36 -18.20
CA LEU A 67 -5.17 -5.92 -18.81
C LEU A 67 -5.49 -4.51 -18.29
N SER A 68 -5.59 -3.55 -19.20
CA SER A 68 -6.05 -2.19 -18.90
C SER A 68 -7.29 -1.93 -19.73
N ASP A 69 -8.46 -2.05 -19.09
CA ASP A 69 -9.76 -1.93 -19.73
C ASP A 69 -10.54 -0.75 -19.13
N ALA A 70 -11.36 -0.11 -19.95
CA ALA A 70 -12.21 1.02 -19.55
C ALA A 70 -13.48 1.07 -20.40
N GLU A 71 -14.65 1.19 -19.77
CA GLU A 71 -15.93 1.39 -20.48
C GLU A 71 -16.00 2.72 -21.26
N GLY A 72 -15.21 3.71 -20.81
CA GLY A 72 -15.09 5.02 -21.45
C GLY A 72 -13.78 5.16 -22.22
N VAL A 73 -12.92 6.07 -21.77
CA VAL A 73 -11.64 6.37 -22.42
C VAL A 73 -10.49 5.95 -21.52
N ASN A 74 -9.63 5.05 -22.01
CA ASN A 74 -8.33 4.80 -21.41
C ASN A 74 -7.32 5.82 -21.95
N ARG A 75 -7.08 6.91 -21.20
CA ARG A 75 -6.23 8.03 -21.64
C ARG A 75 -4.80 7.87 -21.14
N LEU A 76 -3.87 7.85 -22.08
CA LEU A 76 -2.43 7.93 -21.82
C LEU A 76 -1.92 9.30 -22.28
N SER A 77 -1.25 10.02 -21.38
CA SER A 77 -0.73 11.38 -21.65
C SER A 77 0.72 11.49 -21.18
N GLY A 78 1.58 12.09 -22.00
CA GLY A 78 2.97 12.36 -21.65
C GLY A 78 3.72 13.02 -22.80
N GLY A 79 4.87 13.63 -22.52
CA GLY A 79 5.73 14.24 -23.56
C GLY A 79 6.26 13.21 -24.57
N ARG A 80 6.30 11.92 -24.18
CA ARG A 80 6.59 10.77 -25.04
C ARG A 80 5.83 9.55 -24.52
N ILE A 81 5.16 8.85 -25.43
CA ILE A 81 4.56 7.54 -25.16
C ILE A 81 5.26 6.56 -26.08
N GLU A 82 5.75 5.47 -25.52
CA GLU A 82 6.40 4.39 -26.27
C GLU A 82 5.60 3.10 -26.07
N VAL A 83 5.21 2.50 -27.19
CA VAL A 83 4.44 1.25 -27.25
C VAL A 83 5.23 0.31 -28.16
N ASN A 84 5.56 -0.87 -27.66
CA ASN A 84 6.33 -1.91 -28.34
C ASN A 84 5.57 -3.23 -28.29
#